data_AF-A0A9P9F3N9-F1
#
_entry.id   AF-A0A9P9F3N9-F1
#
_cell.length_a   1.000
_cell.length_b   1.000
_cell.length_c   1.000
_cell.angle_alpha   90.00
_cell.angle_beta   90.00
_cell.angle_gamma   90.00
#
_symmetry.space_group_name_H-M   'P 1'
#
loop_
_entity.id
_entity.type
_entity.pdbx_description
1 polymer ?
#
loop_
_entity_poly.entity_id
_entity_poly.type
_entity_poly.pdbx_seq_one_letter_code
_entity_poly.pdbx_strand_id
1 'polypeptide(L)'
;MAVYEQFVAFGTDLGGLERLLRLFQATCSLLIAYPLLLATVWPNASQAVQTTKTLGLATMRGQLNVSRRFIRLFRFLDTLQSGWTLYVAEDKSLEVWLGIISKTSLGLFGMTETLTLVDLLGIPGLQVFGPLRSKEIDAQSQYLWFGGLAASVLISLIKLNRLNASGPVQDPTKTTVSEKGATKEASEKSATEAEKEKQRLQEISAKKAVLIRGLVSDSIDILLPGSAIGLVKITSGQVSAAMFFTTLTTGWAAWDRVGEKLQK
;
A
#
# COMPACT_ATOMS: atom_id res chain seq x y z
N MET A 1 11.58 -4.98 -23.43
CA MET A 1 11.90 -3.82 -22.57
C MET A 1 13.06 -4.22 -21.69
N ALA A 2 14.12 -3.41 -21.63
CA ALA A 2 15.30 -3.80 -20.86
C ALA A 2 14.97 -3.67 -19.37
N VAL A 3 15.17 -4.74 -18.59
CA VAL A 3 15.03 -4.73 -17.11
C VAL A 3 15.78 -3.53 -16.49
N TYR A 4 16.87 -3.11 -17.14
CA TYR A 4 17.63 -1.91 -16.80
C TYR A 4 16.79 -0.61 -16.85
N GLU A 5 16.01 -0.38 -17.90
CA GLU A 5 15.19 0.85 -18.05
C GLU A 5 14.12 0.93 -16.95
N GLN A 6 13.47 -0.20 -16.66
CA GLN A 6 12.50 -0.29 -15.58
C GLN A 6 13.15 -0.08 -14.21
N PHE A 7 14.38 -0.58 -14.01
CA PHE A 7 15.14 -0.34 -12.80
C PHE A 7 15.49 1.14 -12.60
N VAL A 8 15.96 1.81 -13.66
CA VAL A 8 16.24 3.25 -13.64
C VAL A 8 14.97 4.04 -13.32
N ALA A 9 13.85 3.72 -13.97
CA ALA A 9 12.58 4.39 -13.74
C ALA A 9 12.03 4.13 -12.32
N PHE A 10 12.20 2.92 -11.78
CA PHE A 10 11.80 2.61 -10.41
C PHE A 10 12.66 3.35 -9.38
N GLY A 11 13.98 3.41 -9.60
CA GLY A 11 14.93 4.11 -8.73
C GLY A 11 14.82 5.62 -8.75
N THR A 12 14.17 6.20 -9.77
CA THR A 12 13.90 7.64 -9.88
C THR A 12 12.45 8.02 -9.53
N ASP A 13 11.56 7.04 -9.38
CA ASP A 13 10.20 7.25 -8.86
C ASP A 13 10.22 7.43 -7.34
N LEU A 14 9.69 8.54 -6.85
CA LEU A 14 9.60 8.82 -5.41
C LEU A 14 8.84 7.73 -4.65
N GLY A 15 7.82 7.11 -5.26
CA GLY A 15 7.09 6.00 -4.67
C GLY A 15 7.94 4.73 -4.56
N GLY A 16 8.69 4.39 -5.62
CA GLY A 16 9.65 3.28 -5.65
C GLY A 16 10.74 3.46 -4.58
N LEU A 17 11.34 4.64 -4.51
CA LEU A 17 12.35 4.98 -3.49
C LEU A 17 11.80 4.87 -2.07
N GLU A 18 10.60 5.38 -1.80
CA GLU A 18 9.98 5.26 -0.47
C GLU A 18 9.78 3.79 -0.06
N ARG A 19 9.35 2.92 -1.00
CA ARG A 19 9.18 1.48 -0.75
C ARG A 19 10.52 0.77 -0.53
N LEU A 20 11.56 1.14 -1.27
CA LEU A 20 12.90 0.59 -1.08
C LEU A 20 13.48 0.97 0.29
N LEU A 21 13.31 2.22 0.72
CA LEU A 21 13.69 2.64 2.06
C LEU A 21 12.83 1.96 3.14
N ARG A 22 11.53 1.75 2.88
CA ARG A 22 10.64 1.00 3.78
C ARG A 22 11.13 -0.44 3.96
N LEU A 23 11.62 -1.06 2.88
CA LEU A 23 12.15 -2.42 2.90
C LEU A 23 13.40 -2.49 3.76
N PHE A 24 14.36 -1.57 3.56
CA PHE A 24 15.55 -1.50 4.40
C PHE A 24 15.21 -1.24 5.88
N GLN A 25 14.25 -0.35 6.16
CA GLN A 25 13.79 -0.09 7.52
C GLN A 25 13.18 -1.34 8.16
N ALA A 26 12.36 -2.08 7.42
CA ALA A 26 11.76 -3.33 7.87
C ALA A 26 12.81 -4.41 8.12
N THR A 27 13.81 -4.54 7.24
CA THR A 27 14.94 -5.46 7.41
C THR A 27 15.76 -5.13 8.65
N CYS A 28 16.12 -3.86 8.89
CA CYS A 28 16.80 -3.45 10.12
C CYS A 28 15.96 -3.83 11.35
N SER A 29 14.64 -3.59 11.30
CA SER A 29 13.73 -3.89 12.41
C SER A 29 13.63 -5.39 12.68
N LEU A 30 13.63 -6.22 11.62
CA LEU A 30 13.60 -7.68 11.72
C LEU A 30 14.90 -8.22 12.34
N LEU A 31 16.06 -7.73 11.90
CA LEU A 31 17.36 -8.12 12.46
C LEU A 31 17.49 -7.70 13.94
N ILE A 32 16.95 -6.53 14.31
CA ILE A 32 16.90 -6.10 15.72
C ILE A 32 15.99 -7.02 16.54
N ALA A 33 14.83 -7.40 16.00
CA ALA A 33 13.83 -8.18 16.74
C ALA A 33 14.20 -9.68 16.86
N TYR A 34 15.01 -10.21 15.95
CA TYR A 34 15.37 -11.63 15.91
C TYR A 34 16.90 -11.81 15.96
N PRO A 35 17.49 -11.96 17.18
CA PRO A 35 18.94 -12.11 17.35
C PRO A 35 19.55 -13.28 16.58
N LEU A 36 18.79 -14.36 16.39
CA LEU A 36 19.22 -15.50 15.57
C LEU A 36 19.43 -15.10 14.10
N LEU A 37 18.55 -14.27 13.53
CA LEU A 37 18.73 -13.75 12.18
C LEU A 37 19.91 -12.78 12.11
N LEU A 38 20.15 -11.99 13.16
CA LEU A 38 21.32 -11.13 13.20
C LEU A 38 22.63 -11.95 13.21
N ALA A 39 22.65 -13.04 13.98
CA ALA A 39 23.80 -13.95 14.07
C ALA A 39 24.11 -14.68 12.76
N THR A 40 23.14 -14.89 11.88
CA THR A 40 23.41 -15.44 10.54
C THR A 40 24.04 -14.43 9.60
N VAL A 41 23.74 -13.13 9.74
CA VAL A 41 24.35 -12.07 8.92
C VAL A 41 25.79 -11.79 9.36
N TRP A 42 26.05 -11.80 10.67
CA TRP A 42 27.39 -11.70 11.24
C TRP A 42 27.74 -12.93 12.09
N PRO A 43 28.13 -14.04 11.44
CA PRO A 43 28.52 -15.25 12.15
C PRO A 43 29.78 -14.99 12.99
N ASN A 44 29.88 -15.66 14.13
CA ASN A 44 31.02 -15.61 15.05
C ASN A 44 31.30 -14.24 15.72
N ALA A 45 30.41 -13.26 15.59
CA ALA A 45 30.54 -12.01 16.33
C ALA A 45 30.30 -12.24 17.84
N SER A 46 31.17 -11.66 18.68
CA SER A 46 30.99 -11.71 20.14
C SER A 46 29.72 -10.96 20.56
N GLN A 47 29.20 -11.26 21.76
CA GLN A 47 27.99 -10.61 22.28
C GLN A 47 28.09 -9.07 22.32
N ALA A 48 29.28 -8.55 22.65
CA ALA A 48 29.53 -7.10 22.65
C ALA A 48 29.44 -6.52 21.24
N VAL A 49 30.01 -7.19 20.23
CA VAL A 49 29.92 -6.78 18.83
C VAL A 49 28.47 -6.83 18.35
N GLN A 50 27.72 -7.89 18.67
CA GLN A 50 26.30 -8.01 18.31
C GLN A 50 25.48 -6.86 18.87
N THR A 51 25.70 -6.51 20.14
CA THR A 51 25.02 -5.37 20.80
C THR A 51 25.28 -4.06 20.05
N THR A 52 26.54 -3.79 19.70
CA THR A 52 26.92 -2.61 18.91
C THR A 52 26.26 -2.62 17.53
N LYS A 53 26.17 -3.78 16.85
CA LYS A 53 25.46 -3.91 15.56
C LYS A 53 23.97 -3.62 15.71
N THR A 54 23.31 -4.12 16.76
CA THR A 54 21.90 -3.83 17.05
C THR A 54 21.66 -2.33 17.24
N LEU A 55 22.53 -1.64 17.99
CA LEU A 55 22.43 -0.19 18.17
C LEU A 55 22.63 0.59 16.86
N GLY A 56 23.61 0.18 16.05
CA GLY A 56 23.83 0.74 14.72
C GLY A 56 22.62 0.57 13.80
N LEU A 57 22.02 -0.64 13.78
CA LEU A 57 20.79 -0.92 13.05
C LEU A 57 19.62 -0.08 13.55
N ALA A 58 19.49 0.14 14.87
CA ALA A 58 18.44 0.97 15.43
C ALA A 58 18.57 2.43 14.98
N THR A 59 19.80 2.93 14.91
CA THR A 59 20.12 4.27 14.39
C THR A 59 19.78 4.36 12.90
N MET A 60 20.22 3.39 12.10
CA MET A 60 19.93 3.33 10.66
C MET A 60 18.41 3.25 10.40
N ARG A 61 17.69 2.43 11.16
CA ARG A 61 16.22 2.35 11.11
C ARG A 61 15.57 3.70 11.36
N GLY A 62 16.06 4.47 12.35
CA GLY A 62 15.59 5.82 12.64
C GLY A 62 15.82 6.78 11.46
N GLN A 63 17.02 6.77 10.89
CA GLN A 63 17.35 7.61 9.73
C GLN A 63 16.52 7.26 8.49
N LEU A 64 16.32 5.97 8.21
CA LEU A 64 15.45 5.52 7.12
C LEU A 64 14.01 5.98 7.31
N ASN A 65 13.50 5.97 8.55
CA ASN A 65 12.16 6.47 8.86
C ASN A 65 12.03 7.98 8.57
N VAL A 66 13.03 8.77 8.97
CA VAL A 66 13.10 10.21 8.67
C VAL A 66 13.11 10.45 7.16
N SER A 67 14.01 9.78 6.42
CA SER A 67 14.13 9.92 4.97
C SER A 67 12.82 9.59 4.25
N ARG A 68 12.11 8.53 4.67
CA ARG A 68 10.80 8.18 4.11
C ARG A 68 9.75 9.23 4.40
N ARG A 69 9.73 9.81 5.60
CA ARG A 69 8.80 10.91 5.91
C ARG A 69 9.11 12.15 5.07
N PHE A 70 10.39 12.45 4.84
CA PHE A 70 10.82 13.55 3.97
C PHE A 70 10.37 13.35 2.51
N ILE A 71 10.52 12.14 1.94
CA ILE A 71 9.99 11.83 0.59
C ILE A 71 8.46 12.02 0.52
N ARG A 72 7.75 11.81 1.63
CA ARG A 72 6.30 11.94 1.71
C ARG A 72 5.80 13.33 2.15
N LEU A 73 6.69 14.31 2.34
CA LEU A 73 6.42 15.60 3.01
C LEU A 73 5.11 16.29 2.59
N PHE A 74 4.77 16.29 1.30
CA PHE A 74 3.54 16.93 0.81
C PHE A 74 2.54 15.94 0.22
N ARG A 75 2.78 14.63 0.32
CA ARG A 75 1.87 13.60 -0.23
C ARG A 75 0.52 13.55 0.49
N PHE A 76 0.43 14.11 1.69
CA PHE A 76 -0.84 14.24 2.38
C PHE A 76 -1.83 15.13 1.62
N LEU A 77 -1.36 16.14 0.88
CA LEU A 77 -2.20 17.03 0.07
C LEU A 77 -2.91 16.26 -1.05
N ASP A 78 -2.19 15.42 -1.78
CA ASP A 78 -2.75 14.53 -2.82
C ASP A 78 -3.81 13.58 -2.23
N THR A 79 -3.55 13.08 -1.02
CA THR A 79 -4.48 12.19 -0.32
C THR A 79 -5.75 12.94 0.12
N LEU A 80 -5.62 14.15 0.68
CA LEU A 80 -6.75 15.00 1.04
C LEU A 80 -7.54 15.46 -0.19
N GLN A 81 -6.86 15.84 -1.26
CA GLN A 81 -7.48 16.20 -2.53
C GLN A 81 -8.30 15.03 -3.10
N SER A 82 -7.76 13.79 -3.04
CA SER A 82 -8.50 12.59 -3.44
C SER A 82 -9.79 12.42 -2.61
N GLY A 83 -9.76 12.70 -1.31
CA GLY A 83 -10.94 12.70 -0.45
C GLY A 83 -11.93 13.81 -0.79
N TRP A 84 -11.43 15.01 -1.06
CA TRP A 84 -12.24 16.17 -1.46
C TRP A 84 -12.98 15.93 -2.78
N THR A 85 -12.31 15.35 -3.78
CA THR A 85 -12.95 15.00 -5.07
C THR A 85 -14.12 14.04 -4.89
N LEU A 86 -13.98 13.05 -4.00
CA LEU A 86 -15.09 12.15 -3.64
C LEU A 86 -16.21 12.88 -2.90
N TYR A 87 -15.87 13.84 -2.06
CA TYR A 87 -16.84 14.65 -1.31
C TYR A 87 -17.66 15.57 -2.22
N VAL A 88 -17.06 16.19 -3.24
CA VAL A 88 -17.75 17.11 -4.16
C VAL A 88 -18.57 16.38 -5.24
N ALA A 89 -18.24 15.12 -5.56
CA ALA A 89 -19.01 14.32 -6.50
C ALA A 89 -20.49 14.18 -6.08
N GLU A 90 -21.42 14.02 -7.02
CA GLU A 90 -22.86 13.94 -6.68
C GLU A 90 -23.23 12.64 -5.94
N ASP A 91 -22.58 11.52 -6.29
CA ASP A 91 -22.82 10.24 -5.60
C ASP A 91 -22.36 10.31 -4.14
N LYS A 92 -23.24 9.85 -3.25
CA LYS A 92 -23.02 9.76 -1.80
C LYS A 92 -23.32 8.36 -1.28
N SER A 93 -23.07 7.35 -2.11
CA SER A 93 -23.10 5.95 -1.72
C SER A 93 -22.19 5.68 -0.51
N LEU A 94 -22.50 4.62 0.24
CA LEU A 94 -21.70 4.20 1.40
C LEU A 94 -20.22 3.98 1.04
N GLU A 95 -19.95 3.46 -0.16
CA GLU A 95 -18.61 3.27 -0.70
C GLU A 95 -17.85 4.60 -0.85
N VAL A 96 -18.53 5.64 -1.34
CA VAL A 96 -17.97 7.00 -1.45
C VAL A 96 -17.68 7.58 -0.07
N TRP A 97 -18.59 7.44 0.90
CA TRP A 97 -18.36 7.89 2.28
C TRP A 97 -17.17 7.19 2.95
N LEU A 98 -17.06 5.87 2.80
CA LEU A 98 -15.88 5.15 3.26
C LEU A 98 -14.61 5.64 2.57
N GLY A 99 -14.69 5.95 1.27
CA GLY A 99 -13.59 6.56 0.51
C GLY A 99 -13.15 7.90 1.08
N ILE A 100 -14.10 8.78 1.40
CA ILE A 100 -13.85 10.09 2.03
C ILE A 100 -13.18 9.90 3.39
N ILE A 101 -13.71 9.02 4.23
CA ILE A 101 -13.14 8.72 5.56
C ILE A 101 -11.71 8.17 5.42
N SER A 102 -11.51 7.22 4.52
CA SER A 102 -10.20 6.61 4.28
C SER A 102 -9.16 7.67 3.88
N LYS A 103 -9.48 8.46 2.84
CA LYS A 103 -8.58 9.48 2.30
C LYS A 103 -8.33 10.63 3.28
N THR A 104 -9.37 11.10 3.96
CA THR A 104 -9.22 12.18 4.95
C THR A 104 -8.37 11.73 6.13
N SER A 105 -8.61 10.52 6.65
CA SER A 105 -7.84 10.00 7.80
C SER A 105 -6.36 9.77 7.45
N LEU A 106 -6.09 9.16 6.29
CA LEU A 106 -4.72 8.96 5.80
C LEU A 106 -4.02 10.29 5.47
N GLY A 107 -4.76 11.27 4.96
CA GLY A 107 -4.26 12.62 4.73
C GLY A 107 -3.90 13.33 6.03
N LEU A 108 -4.78 13.31 7.03
CA LEU A 108 -4.49 13.89 8.34
C LEU A 108 -3.32 13.18 9.04
N PHE A 109 -3.21 11.86 8.93
CA PHE A 109 -2.03 11.12 9.38
C PHE A 109 -0.75 11.65 8.72
N GLY A 110 -0.71 11.75 7.39
CA GLY A 110 0.45 12.29 6.67
C GLY A 110 0.75 13.76 7.01
N MET A 111 -0.27 14.56 7.28
CA MET A 111 -0.13 15.95 7.76
C MET A 111 0.57 15.98 9.13
N THR A 112 0.15 15.13 10.08
CA THR A 112 0.82 15.06 11.39
C THR A 112 2.26 14.58 11.31
N GLU A 113 2.58 13.62 10.42
CA GLU A 113 3.98 13.21 10.17
C GLU A 113 4.82 14.37 9.61
N THR A 114 4.21 15.23 8.80
CA THR A 114 4.85 16.41 8.21
C THR A 114 5.11 17.48 9.26
N LEU A 115 4.12 17.79 10.10
CA LEU A 115 4.24 18.77 11.18
C LEU A 115 5.31 18.38 12.20
N THR A 116 5.42 17.08 12.52
CA THR A 116 6.37 16.56 13.50
C THR A 116 7.75 16.22 12.91
N LEU A 117 7.95 16.41 11.60
CA LEU A 117 9.19 16.02 10.94
C LEU A 117 10.41 16.78 11.46
N VAL A 118 10.26 18.08 11.71
CA VAL A 118 11.36 18.92 12.23
C VAL A 118 11.81 18.43 13.60
N ASP A 119 10.86 18.12 14.49
CA ASP A 119 11.14 17.53 15.79
C ASP A 119 11.82 16.16 15.67
N LEU A 120 11.42 15.35 14.68
CA LEU A 120 11.99 14.02 14.43
C LEU A 120 13.45 14.08 13.95
N LEU A 121 13.91 15.19 13.37
CA LEU A 121 15.32 15.39 13.03
C LEU A 121 16.22 15.47 14.28
N GLY A 122 15.64 15.78 15.45
CA GLY A 122 16.37 15.79 16.71
C GLY A 122 17.43 16.88 16.84
N ILE A 123 17.37 17.92 16.01
CA ILE A 123 18.34 19.03 16.02
C ILE A 123 18.05 19.93 17.23
N PRO A 124 18.99 20.07 18.19
CA PRO A 124 18.80 20.91 19.36
C PRO A 124 18.48 22.36 18.97
N GLY A 125 17.46 22.95 19.61
CA GLY A 125 17.05 24.33 19.37
C GLY A 125 16.15 24.58 18.15
N LEU A 126 15.91 23.57 17.30
CA LEU A 126 15.00 23.67 16.14
C LEU A 126 13.68 22.87 16.30
N GLN A 127 13.50 22.19 17.44
CA GLN A 127 12.28 21.44 17.72
C GLN A 127 11.08 22.38 17.89
N VAL A 128 9.97 22.11 17.20
CA VAL A 128 8.76 22.94 17.24
C VAL A 128 7.89 22.59 18.44
N PHE A 129 7.71 21.30 18.70
CA PHE A 129 6.87 20.78 19.78
C PHE A 129 7.68 20.20 20.94
N GLY A 130 8.94 19.85 20.69
CA GLY A 130 9.78 19.10 21.62
C GLY A 130 9.52 17.58 21.57
N PRO A 131 10.40 16.77 22.17
CA PRO A 131 10.41 15.32 22.00
C PRO A 131 9.18 14.63 22.61
N LEU A 132 8.68 15.13 23.74
CA LEU A 132 7.51 14.55 24.42
C LEU A 132 6.23 14.79 23.63
N ARG A 133 5.98 16.04 23.24
CA ARG A 133 4.76 16.41 22.52
C ARG A 133 4.74 15.86 21.09
N SER A 134 5.88 15.88 20.40
CA SER A 134 6.01 15.25 19.08
C SER A 134 5.68 13.75 19.13
N LYS A 135 6.20 13.03 20.14
CA LYS A 135 5.88 11.61 20.36
C LYS A 135 4.40 11.37 20.66
N GLU A 136 3.76 12.25 21.43
CA GLU A 136 2.32 12.17 21.71
C GLU A 136 1.48 12.38 20.45
N ILE A 137 1.82 13.38 19.64
CA ILE A 137 1.16 13.63 18.35
C ILE A 137 1.33 12.42 17.41
N ASP A 138 2.54 11.85 17.35
CA ASP A 138 2.82 10.65 16.54
C ASP A 138 2.04 9.42 17.04
N ALA A 139 1.83 9.27 18.34
CA ALA A 139 0.99 8.22 18.91
C ALA A 139 -0.50 8.43 18.59
N GLN A 140 -1.00 9.66 18.70
CA GLN A 140 -2.39 10.00 18.36
C GLN A 140 -2.68 9.84 16.86
N SER A 141 -1.69 10.12 16.00
CA SER A 141 -1.87 9.97 14.56
C SER A 141 -2.06 8.51 14.12
N GLN A 142 -1.63 7.53 14.92
CA GLN A 142 -1.85 6.12 14.65
C GLN A 142 -3.34 5.75 14.58
N TYR A 143 -4.22 6.46 15.32
CA TYR A 143 -5.67 6.26 15.22
C TYR A 143 -6.21 6.68 13.84
N LEU A 144 -5.67 7.75 13.27
CA LEU A 144 -6.04 8.23 11.93
C LEU A 144 -5.56 7.24 10.86
N TRP A 145 -4.34 6.72 11.01
CA TRP A 145 -3.82 5.69 10.10
C TRP A 145 -4.67 4.42 10.17
N PHE A 146 -4.97 3.95 11.38
CA PHE A 146 -5.82 2.78 11.60
C PHE A 146 -7.21 2.96 10.96
N GLY A 147 -7.90 4.06 11.26
CA GLY A 147 -9.24 4.34 10.70
C GLY A 147 -9.22 4.44 9.18
N GLY A 148 -8.16 5.04 8.63
CA GLY A 148 -7.93 5.17 7.20
C GLY A 148 -7.81 3.82 6.47
N LEU A 149 -7.03 2.90 7.04
CA LEU A 149 -6.86 1.55 6.51
C LEU A 149 -8.11 0.69 6.71
N ALA A 150 -8.76 0.77 7.88
CA ALA A 150 -9.99 0.02 8.14
C ALA A 150 -11.10 0.37 7.12
N ALA A 151 -11.28 1.65 6.81
CA ALA A 151 -12.18 2.08 5.76
C ALA A 151 -11.76 1.56 4.36
N SER A 152 -10.46 1.56 4.05
CA SER A 152 -9.93 1.02 2.77
C SER A 152 -10.19 -0.49 2.60
N VAL A 153 -10.04 -1.26 3.67
CA VAL A 153 -10.37 -2.69 3.73
C VAL A 153 -11.86 -2.90 3.45
N LEU A 154 -12.74 -2.15 4.11
CA LEU A 154 -14.19 -2.25 3.88
C LEU A 154 -14.58 -1.93 2.43
N ILE A 155 -13.99 -0.89 1.83
CA ILE A 155 -14.22 -0.55 0.41
C ILE A 155 -13.81 -1.72 -0.48
N SER A 156 -12.63 -2.29 -0.23
CA SER A 156 -12.12 -3.41 -1.03
C SER A 156 -13.02 -4.64 -0.94
N LEU A 157 -13.56 -4.95 0.24
CA LEU A 157 -14.54 -6.01 0.44
C LEU A 157 -15.85 -5.75 -0.30
N ILE A 158 -16.40 -4.53 -0.21
CA ILE A 158 -17.63 -4.14 -0.93
C ILE A 158 -17.43 -4.28 -2.44
N LYS A 159 -16.31 -3.78 -2.98
CA LYS A 159 -15.99 -3.88 -4.41
C LYS A 159 -15.82 -5.33 -4.86
N LEU A 160 -15.14 -6.16 -4.08
CA LEU A 160 -14.96 -7.59 -4.40
C LEU A 160 -16.30 -8.34 -4.38
N ASN A 161 -17.15 -8.08 -3.40
CA ASN A 161 -18.49 -8.68 -3.32
C ASN A 161 -19.34 -8.27 -4.53
N ARG A 162 -19.31 -6.99 -4.94
CA ARG A 162 -20.02 -6.53 -6.15
C ARG A 162 -19.48 -7.20 -7.42
N LEU A 163 -18.16 -7.29 -7.58
CA LEU A 163 -17.54 -7.97 -8.72
C LEU A 163 -17.79 -9.49 -8.76
N ASN A 164 -18.11 -10.11 -7.62
CA ASN A 164 -18.52 -11.50 -7.55
C ASN A 164 -20.03 -11.66 -7.85
N ALA A 165 -20.86 -10.71 -7.42
CA ALA A 165 -22.29 -10.70 -7.69
C ALA A 165 -22.62 -10.36 -9.16
N SER A 166 -21.80 -9.55 -9.82
CA SER A 166 -21.90 -9.23 -11.26
C SER A 166 -21.40 -10.37 -12.16
N GLY A 167 -21.77 -11.63 -11.85
CA GLY A 167 -21.45 -12.82 -12.65
C GLY A 167 -21.78 -12.64 -14.15
N PRO A 168 -21.30 -13.54 -15.03
CA PRO A 168 -21.44 -13.35 -16.47
C PRO A 168 -22.92 -13.16 -16.81
N VAL A 169 -23.25 -11.95 -17.28
CA VAL A 169 -24.57 -11.63 -17.80
C VAL A 169 -24.77 -12.53 -19.01
N GLN A 170 -25.49 -13.63 -18.84
CA GLN A 170 -26.10 -14.30 -19.97
C GLN A 170 -27.16 -13.34 -20.48
N ASP A 171 -26.94 -12.77 -21.67
CA ASP A 171 -27.97 -12.04 -22.39
C ASP A 171 -29.22 -12.94 -22.47
N PRO A 172 -30.40 -12.50 -21.98
CA PRO A 172 -31.64 -13.26 -22.08
C PRO A 172 -32.16 -13.40 -23.51
N THR A 173 -31.44 -12.92 -24.52
CA THR A 173 -31.93 -12.81 -25.90
C THR A 173 -31.52 -13.97 -26.81
N LYS A 174 -31.21 -15.14 -26.25
CA LYS A 174 -31.12 -16.40 -27.02
C LYS A 174 -32.23 -17.36 -26.61
N THR A 175 -33.46 -16.96 -26.86
CA THR A 175 -34.56 -17.94 -27.04
C THR A 175 -35.24 -17.63 -28.37
N THR A 176 -35.31 -18.67 -29.22
CA THR A 176 -36.05 -18.81 -30.49
C THR A 176 -35.65 -17.90 -31.67
N VAL A 177 -35.00 -18.46 -32.71
CA VAL A 177 -35.59 -18.76 -34.05
C VAL A 177 -34.65 -19.70 -34.83
N SER A 178 -35.30 -20.56 -35.61
CA SER A 178 -34.87 -21.74 -36.37
C SER A 178 -33.78 -21.56 -37.45
N GLU A 179 -33.30 -22.75 -37.86
CA GLU A 179 -32.43 -23.20 -38.95
C GLU A 179 -32.18 -22.37 -40.23
N LYS A 180 -30.98 -22.66 -40.78
CA LYS A 180 -30.50 -22.62 -42.19
C LYS A 180 -30.08 -21.28 -42.79
N GLY A 181 -28.75 -21.08 -42.79
CA GLY A 181 -28.03 -20.12 -43.64
C GLY A 181 -26.67 -19.74 -43.08
N ALA A 182 -25.69 -20.65 -43.08
CA ALA A 182 -24.34 -20.37 -42.59
C ALA A 182 -23.57 -19.47 -43.57
N THR A 183 -23.64 -18.16 -43.37
CA THR A 183 -22.79 -17.15 -44.03
C THR A 183 -21.58 -16.85 -43.15
N LYS A 184 -20.40 -16.66 -43.77
CA LYS A 184 -19.11 -16.37 -43.09
C LYS A 184 -19.16 -15.20 -42.09
N GLU A 185 -20.11 -14.27 -42.24
CA GLU A 185 -20.34 -13.15 -41.33
C GLU A 185 -20.80 -13.57 -39.91
N ALA A 186 -21.46 -14.72 -39.75
CA ALA A 186 -21.84 -15.25 -38.43
C ALA A 186 -20.63 -15.81 -37.65
N SER A 187 -19.60 -16.28 -38.37
CA SER A 187 -18.33 -16.73 -37.79
C SER A 187 -17.48 -15.55 -37.31
N GLU A 188 -17.49 -14.42 -38.02
CA GLU A 188 -16.74 -13.22 -37.61
C GLU A 188 -17.42 -12.50 -36.43
N LYS A 189 -18.76 -12.40 -36.40
CA LYS A 189 -19.49 -11.85 -35.24
C LYS A 189 -19.30 -12.68 -33.98
N SER A 190 -19.33 -14.01 -34.08
CA SER A 190 -19.11 -14.90 -32.93
C SER A 190 -17.66 -14.90 -32.44
N ALA A 191 -16.67 -14.77 -33.33
CA ALA A 191 -15.28 -14.57 -32.95
C ALA A 191 -15.06 -13.22 -32.25
N THR A 192 -15.69 -12.15 -32.75
CA THR A 192 -15.60 -10.80 -32.17
C THR A 192 -16.29 -10.72 -30.80
N GLU A 193 -17.44 -11.37 -30.62
CA GLU A 193 -18.13 -11.48 -29.33
C GLU A 193 -17.34 -12.32 -28.32
N ALA A 194 -16.76 -13.43 -28.75
CA ALA A 194 -15.90 -14.26 -27.90
C ALA A 194 -14.62 -13.52 -27.48
N GLU A 195 -14.06 -12.68 -28.35
CA GLU A 195 -12.90 -11.85 -28.03
C GLU A 195 -13.25 -10.72 -27.05
N LYS A 196 -14.41 -10.06 -27.22
CA LYS A 196 -14.93 -9.07 -26.27
C LYS A 196 -15.21 -9.68 -24.90
N GLU A 197 -15.79 -10.88 -24.84
CA GLU A 197 -16.04 -11.55 -23.57
C GLU A 197 -14.72 -11.98 -22.90
N LYS A 198 -13.74 -12.47 -23.66
CA LYS A 198 -12.38 -12.74 -23.14
C LYS A 198 -11.73 -11.48 -22.59
N GLN A 199 -11.80 -10.35 -23.30
CA GLN A 199 -11.29 -9.07 -22.83
C GLN A 199 -11.99 -8.62 -21.54
N ARG A 200 -13.31 -8.73 -21.47
CA ARG A 200 -14.10 -8.41 -20.27
C ARG A 200 -13.70 -9.28 -19.07
N LEU A 201 -13.53 -10.59 -19.26
CA LEU A 201 -13.09 -11.52 -18.22
C LEU A 201 -11.65 -11.22 -17.77
N GLN A 202 -10.77 -10.84 -18.70
CA GLN A 202 -9.42 -10.38 -18.39
C GLN A 202 -9.46 -9.08 -17.57
N GLU A 203 -10.28 -8.10 -17.93
CA GLU A 203 -10.44 -6.87 -17.15
C GLU A 203 -10.99 -7.12 -15.75
N ILE A 204 -12.01 -7.98 -15.62
CA ILE A 204 -12.59 -8.33 -14.33
C ILE A 204 -11.55 -9.05 -13.46
N SER A 205 -10.80 -10.00 -14.02
CA SER A 205 -9.75 -10.71 -13.28
C SER A 205 -8.62 -9.78 -12.86
N ALA A 206 -8.18 -8.85 -13.72
CA ALA A 206 -7.20 -7.83 -13.39
C ALA A 206 -7.71 -6.88 -12.28
N LYS A 207 -8.95 -6.39 -12.37
CA LYS A 207 -9.59 -5.57 -11.33
C LYS A 207 -9.66 -6.31 -9.99
N LYS A 208 -10.05 -7.60 -10.01
CA LYS A 208 -10.07 -8.46 -8.81
C LYS A 208 -8.67 -8.63 -8.22
N ALA A 209 -7.66 -8.89 -9.05
CA ALA A 209 -6.28 -9.06 -8.59
C ALA A 209 -5.75 -7.80 -7.88
N VAL A 210 -6.01 -6.61 -8.44
CA VAL A 210 -5.64 -5.33 -7.82
C VAL A 210 -6.34 -5.14 -6.48
N LEU A 211 -7.65 -5.43 -6.41
CA LEU A 211 -8.42 -5.29 -5.17
C LEU A 211 -8.00 -6.28 -4.08
N ILE A 212 -7.75 -7.55 -4.44
CA ILE A 212 -7.27 -8.56 -3.49
C ILE A 212 -5.90 -8.17 -2.95
N ARG A 213 -4.99 -7.72 -3.82
CA ARG A 213 -3.66 -7.26 -3.41
C ARG A 213 -3.76 -6.07 -2.45
N GLY A 214 -4.60 -5.07 -2.77
CA GLY A 214 -4.86 -3.93 -1.89
C GLY A 214 -5.44 -4.35 -0.54
N LEU A 215 -6.46 -5.22 -0.56
CA LEU A 215 -7.09 -5.77 0.64
C LEU A 215 -6.08 -6.48 1.54
N VAL A 216 -5.26 -7.38 0.98
CA VAL A 216 -4.25 -8.12 1.75
C VAL A 216 -3.21 -7.15 2.32
N SER A 217 -2.72 -6.21 1.51
CA SER A 217 -1.76 -5.20 1.95
C SER A 217 -2.30 -4.37 3.11
N ASP A 218 -3.49 -3.79 2.95
CA ASP A 218 -4.09 -2.92 3.97
C ASP A 218 -4.46 -3.71 5.23
N SER A 219 -4.93 -4.95 5.11
CA SER A 219 -5.26 -5.81 6.26
C SER A 219 -4.04 -6.15 7.09
N ILE A 220 -2.90 -6.45 6.45
CA ILE A 220 -1.64 -6.70 7.15
C ILE A 220 -1.09 -5.38 7.71
N ASP A 221 -1.17 -4.27 6.96
CA ASP A 221 -0.65 -2.98 7.40
C ASP A 221 -1.44 -2.40 8.58
N ILE A 222 -2.72 -2.76 8.79
CA ILE A 222 -3.50 -2.40 9.97
C ILE A 222 -2.83 -2.83 11.28
N LEU A 223 -2.04 -3.92 11.24
CA LEU A 223 -1.33 -4.41 12.42
C LEU A 223 -0.33 -3.38 12.97
N LEU A 224 0.26 -2.55 12.10
CA LEU A 224 1.25 -1.56 12.50
C LEU A 224 0.62 -0.49 13.42
N PRO A 225 -0.36 0.34 12.96
CA PRO A 225 -1.00 1.30 13.84
C PRO A 225 -1.84 0.60 14.92
N GLY A 226 -2.44 -0.57 14.64
CA GLY A 226 -3.24 -1.33 15.61
C GLY A 226 -2.44 -1.79 16.84
N SER A 227 -1.18 -2.16 16.65
CA SER A 227 -0.26 -2.45 17.75
C SER A 227 0.16 -1.18 18.50
N ALA A 228 0.41 -0.08 17.78
CA ALA A 228 0.86 1.18 18.36
C ALA A 228 -0.21 1.83 19.27
N ILE A 229 -1.48 1.70 18.92
CA ILE A 229 -2.61 2.17 19.75
C ILE A 229 -3.08 1.16 20.80
N GLY A 230 -2.44 -0.02 20.89
CA GLY A 230 -2.73 -1.04 21.89
C GLY A 230 -3.97 -1.90 21.63
N LEU A 231 -4.57 -1.85 20.43
CA LEU A 231 -5.70 -2.71 20.06
C LEU A 231 -5.27 -4.16 19.82
N VAL A 232 -4.05 -4.38 19.32
CA VAL A 232 -3.53 -5.71 18.99
C VAL A 232 -2.22 -5.96 19.74
N LYS A 233 -2.17 -7.03 20.53
CA LYS A 233 -0.95 -7.47 21.23
C LYS A 233 -0.09 -8.33 20.31
N ILE A 234 0.80 -7.70 19.57
CA ILE A 234 1.81 -8.37 18.73
C ILE A 234 3.21 -7.89 19.09
N THR A 235 4.19 -8.77 18.90
CA THR A 235 5.59 -8.45 19.19
C THR A 235 6.16 -7.49 18.14
N SER A 236 7.20 -6.73 18.51
CA SER A 236 7.91 -5.86 17.56
C SER A 236 8.46 -6.64 16.35
N GLY A 237 8.79 -7.92 16.52
CA GLY A 237 9.22 -8.79 15.42
C GLY A 237 8.10 -9.09 14.42
N GLN A 238 6.90 -9.39 14.92
CA GLN A 238 5.72 -9.61 14.07
C GLN A 238 5.32 -8.34 13.30
N VAL A 239 5.37 -7.17 13.93
CA VAL A 239 5.14 -5.87 13.26
C VAL A 239 6.18 -5.65 12.15
N SER A 240 7.44 -5.98 12.42
CA SER A 240 8.53 -5.84 11.44
C SER A 240 8.36 -6.80 10.26
N ALA A 241 7.92 -8.05 10.52
CA ALA A 241 7.62 -9.02 9.48
C ALA A 241 6.42 -8.58 8.63
N ALA A 242 5.33 -8.12 9.25
CA ALA A 242 4.18 -7.54 8.56
C ALA A 242 4.61 -6.41 7.63
N MET A 243 5.37 -5.44 8.16
CA MET A 243 5.93 -4.33 7.38
C MET A 243 6.82 -4.81 6.22
N PHE A 244 7.64 -5.84 6.43
CA PHE A 244 8.52 -6.40 5.41
C PHE A 244 7.71 -7.00 4.25
N PHE A 245 6.76 -7.88 4.56
CA PHE A 245 5.93 -8.54 3.54
C PHE A 245 5.04 -7.56 2.78
N THR A 246 4.39 -6.62 3.46
CA THR A 246 3.58 -5.59 2.77
C THR A 246 4.43 -4.67 1.90
N THR A 247 5.70 -4.46 2.27
CA THR A 247 6.61 -3.66 1.44
C THR A 247 7.02 -4.42 0.18
N LEU A 248 7.26 -5.73 0.25
CA LEU A 248 7.53 -6.52 -0.95
C LEU A 248 6.32 -6.53 -1.89
N THR A 249 5.11 -6.74 -1.37
CA THR A 249 3.90 -6.76 -2.19
C THR A 249 3.59 -5.39 -2.77
N THR A 250 3.77 -4.29 -2.04
CA THR A 250 3.50 -2.95 -2.57
C THR A 250 4.64 -2.40 -3.43
N GLY A 251 5.89 -2.77 -3.15
CA GLY A 251 7.06 -2.43 -3.95
C GLY A 251 7.01 -3.09 -5.31
N TRP A 252 6.63 -4.36 -5.38
CA TRP A 252 6.36 -5.05 -6.65
C TRP A 252 5.25 -4.33 -7.45
N ALA A 253 4.22 -3.78 -6.79
CA ALA A 253 3.14 -3.09 -7.49
C ALA A 253 3.64 -1.80 -8.15
N ALA A 254 4.53 -1.09 -7.45
CA ALA A 254 5.20 0.08 -7.98
C ALA A 254 6.13 -0.28 -9.14
N TRP A 255 6.83 -1.42 -9.06
CA TRP A 255 7.63 -1.96 -10.15
C TRP A 255 6.80 -2.21 -11.41
N ASP A 256 5.71 -2.97 -11.30
CA ASP A 256 4.79 -3.26 -12.42
C ASP A 256 4.26 -1.97 -13.06
N ARG A 257 3.75 -1.05 -12.23
CA ARG A 257 3.21 0.25 -12.66
C ARG A 257 4.22 1.07 -13.46
N VAL A 258 5.48 1.08 -13.05
CA VAL A 258 6.54 1.79 -13.77
C VAL A 258 6.85 1.10 -15.10
N GLY A 259 6.89 -0.23 -15.12
CA GLY A 259 7.06 -1.00 -16.35
C GLY A 259 5.94 -0.75 -17.37
N GLU A 260 4.68 -0.72 -16.91
CA GLU A 260 3.53 -0.41 -17.77
C GLU A 260 3.61 1.00 -18.37
N LYS A 261 4.11 1.98 -17.63
CA LYS A 261 4.29 3.36 -18.13
C LYS A 261 5.35 3.47 -19.21
N LEU A 262 6.42 2.66 -19.14
CA LEU A 262 7.47 2.62 -20.16
C LEU A 262 7.03 1.89 -21.43
N GLN A 263 5.93 1.14 -21.35
CA GLN A 263 5.34 0.37 -22.44
C GLN A 263 4.38 1.20 -23.30
N LYS A 264 3.96 2.36 -22.80
CA LYS A 264 3.06 3.32 -23.45
C LYS A 264 3.86 4.43 -24.11
#